data_AF-A0A921BND5-F1
#
_entry.id   AF-A0A921BND5-F1
#
_cell.length_a   1.000
_cell.length_b   1.000
_cell.length_c   1.000
_cell.angle_alpha   90.00
_cell.angle_beta   90.00
_cell.angle_gamma   90.00
#
_symmetry.space_group_name_H-M   'P 1'
#
loop_
_entity.id
_entity.type
_entity.pdbx_description
1 polymer ?
#
loop_
_entity_poly.entity_id
_entity_poly.type
_entity_poly.pdbx_seq_one_letter_code
_entity_poly.pdbx_strand_id
1 'polypeptide(L)' 'MLEIGLTGGIGSGKSTVAGLLVDRGATLLDADAIVRELQQPGTPVFAAMVARWGDEVVAR' A
#
# COMPACT_ATOMS: atom_id res chain seq x y z
N MET A 1 4.71 -21.52 1.71
CA MET A 1 3.83 -20.65 2.53
C MET A 1 2.55 -20.44 1.75
N LEU A 2 1.38 -20.41 2.40
CA LEU A 2 0.12 -20.14 1.71
C LEU A 2 -0.02 -18.62 1.52
N GLU A 3 -0.32 -18.19 0.30
CA GLU A 3 -0.55 -16.79 -0.03
C GLU A 3 -2.03 -16.57 -0.39
N ILE A 4 -2.63 -15.52 0.14
CA ILE A 4 -4.06 -15.23 -0.02
C ILE A 4 -4.23 -13.76 -0.40
N GLY A 5 -4.88 -13.50 -1.53
CA GLY A 5 -5.28 -12.15 -1.95
C GLY A 5 -6.59 -11.75 -1.29
N LEU A 6 -6.56 -10.70 -0.45
CA LEU A 6 -7.76 -10.09 0.12
C LEU A 6 -8.15 -8.85 -0.69
N THR A 7 -9.33 -8.87 -1.30
CA THR A 7 -9.86 -7.77 -2.13
C THR A 7 -11.32 -7.45 -1.76
N GLY A 8 -11.89 -6.43 -2.40
CA GLY A 8 -13.21 -5.89 -2.11
C GLY A 8 -13.32 -4.40 -2.43
N GLY A 9 -14.55 -3.92 -2.65
CA GLY A 9 -14.82 -2.51 -2.94
C GLY A 9 -14.48 -1.56 -1.78
N ILE A 10 -14.56 -0.26 -2.04
CA ILE A 10 -14.44 0.77 -0.99
C ILE A 10 -15.56 0.56 0.03
N GLY A 11 -15.23 0.64 1.33
CA GLY A 11 -16.20 0.45 2.41
C GLY A 11 -16.61 -1.00 2.68
N SER A 12 -16.06 -2.00 1.99
CA SER A 12 -16.45 -3.41 2.15
C SER A 12 -15.89 -4.11 3.40
N GLY A 13 -15.17 -3.40 4.26
CA GLY A 13 -14.59 -3.97 5.49
C GLY A 13 -13.31 -4.79 5.30
N LYS A 14 -12.57 -4.63 4.19
CA LYS A 14 -11.30 -5.34 3.95
C LYS A 14 -10.31 -5.22 5.12
N SER A 15 -10.09 -4.00 5.61
CA SER A 15 -9.15 -3.76 6.72
C SER A 15 -9.58 -4.48 8.00
N THR A 16 -10.89 -4.61 8.24
CA THR A 16 -11.42 -5.40 9.35
C THR A 16 -11.10 -6.89 9.18
N VAL A 17 -11.36 -7.45 7.99
CA VAL A 17 -11.06 -8.86 7.70
C VAL A 17 -9.55 -9.13 7.75
N ALA A 18 -8.72 -8.21 7.24
CA ALA A 18 -7.27 -8.28 7.33
C ALA A 18 -6.81 -8.38 8.80
N GLY A 19 -7.34 -7.51 9.68
CA GLY A 19 -7.06 -7.56 11.11
C GLY A 19 -7.44 -8.89 11.75
N LEU A 20 -8.63 -9.42 11.43
CA LEU A 20 -9.09 -10.71 11.96
C LEU A 20 -8.22 -11.90 11.51
N LEU A 21 -7.58 -11.82 10.35
CA LEU A 21 -6.62 -12.81 9.86
C LEU A 21 -5.28 -12.67 10.61
N VAL A 22 -4.82 -11.44 10.83
CA VAL A 22 -3.61 -11.16 11.63
C VAL A 22 -3.76 -11.65 13.06
N ASP A 23 -4.92 -11.43 13.70
CA ASP A 23 -5.24 -11.94 15.03
C ASP A 23 -5.18 -13.48 15.10
N ARG A 24 -5.31 -14.16 13.96
CA ARG A 24 -5.19 -15.62 13.82
C ARG A 24 -3.79 -16.08 13.41
N GLY A 25 -2.81 -15.19 13.40
CA GLY A 25 -1.41 -15.49 13.10
C GLY A 25 -1.01 -15.32 11.63
N ALA A 26 -1.85 -14.70 10.80
CA ALA A 26 -1.45 -14.35 9.44
C ALA A 26 -0.49 -13.15 9.44
N THR A 27 0.48 -13.16 8.54
CA THR A 27 1.26 -11.96 8.21
C THR A 27 0.49 -11.12 7.20
N LEU A 28 0.30 -9.83 7.49
CA LEU A 28 -0.34 -8.91 6.57
C LEU A 28 0.70 -8.23 5.67
N LEU A 29 0.47 -8.33 4.35
CA LEU A 29 1.13 -7.50 3.35
C LEU A 29 0.09 -6.50 2.83
N ASP A 30 0.11 -5.28 3.39
CA ASP A 30 -0.81 -4.22 2.99
C ASP A 30 -0.21 -3.44 1.81
N ALA A 31 -0.76 -3.68 0.61
CA ALA A 31 -0.28 -3.06 -0.61
C ALA A 31 -0.42 -1.53 -0.61
N ASP A 32 -1.51 -0.98 -0.04
CA ASP A 32 -1.75 0.46 0.00
C ASP A 32 -0.73 1.14 0.92
N ALA A 33 -0.45 0.52 2.08
CA ALA A 33 0.57 1.01 3.01
C ALA A 33 1.99 0.96 2.40
N ILE A 34 2.34 -0.17 1.77
CA ILE A 34 3.64 -0.37 1.13
C ILE A 34 3.86 0.66 0.02
N VAL A 35 2.88 0.86 -0.86
CA VAL A 35 2.98 1.84 -1.95
C VAL A 35 3.17 3.25 -1.37
N ARG A 36 2.42 3.61 -0.33
CA ARG A 36 2.55 4.92 0.32
C ARG A 36 3.94 5.14 0.91
N GLU A 37 4.53 4.13 1.54
CA GLU A 37 5.90 4.18 2.08
C GLU A 37 6.92 4.34 0.96
N LEU A 38 6.80 3.52 -0.10
CA LEU A 38 7.68 3.59 -1.25
C LEU A 38 7.60 4.95 -1.94
N GLN A 39 6.44 5.62 -1.94
CA GLN A 39 6.25 6.91 -2.57
C GLN A 39 6.60 8.11 -1.66
N GLN A 40 7.17 7.91 -0.47
CA GLN A 40 7.58 9.04 0.37
C GLN A 40 8.73 9.85 -0.25
N PRO A 41 8.81 11.17 0.03
CA PRO A 41 9.94 11.99 -0.40
C PRO A 41 11.29 11.38 0.01
N GLY A 42 12.26 11.40 -0.90
CA GLY A 42 13.60 10.86 -0.68
C GLY A 42 13.78 9.38 -1.02
N THR A 43 12.73 8.68 -1.44
CA THR A 43 12.85 7.30 -1.94
C THR A 43 13.17 7.25 -3.43
N PRO A 44 13.70 6.11 -3.93
CA PRO A 44 13.91 5.91 -5.36
C PRO A 44 12.62 5.97 -6.19
N VAL A 45 11.51 5.47 -5.64
CA VAL A 45 10.21 5.47 -6.33
C VAL A 45 9.68 6.89 -6.45
N PHE A 46 9.81 7.72 -5.40
CA PHE A 46 9.46 9.14 -5.47
C PHE A 46 10.28 9.87 -6.54
N ALA A 47 11.60 9.67 -6.54
CA ALA A 47 12.48 10.28 -7.56
C ALA A 47 12.11 9.83 -8.98
N ALA A 48 11.79 8.55 -9.18
CA ALA A 48 11.34 8.04 -10.47
C ALA A 48 9.99 8.63 -10.90
N MET A 49 9.07 8.85 -9.95
CA MET A 49 7.80 9.51 -10.22
C MET A 49 7.99 10.95 -10.70
N VAL A 50 8.75 11.74 -9.95
CA VAL A 50 9.05 13.13 -10.33
C VAL A 50 9.78 13.20 -11.66
N ALA A 51 10.77 12.33 -11.89
CA ALA A 51 11.52 12.31 -13.16
C ALA A 51 10.62 11.98 -14.37
N ARG A 52 9.58 11.16 -14.18
CA ARG A 52 8.69 10.71 -15.25
C ARG A 52 7.54 11.69 -15.52
N TRP A 53 7.01 12.32 -14.48
CA TRP A 53 5.76 13.08 -14.53
C TRP A 53 5.89 14.54 -14.10
N GLY A 54 7.09 15.02 -13.76
CA GLY A 54 7.32 16.40 -13.33
C GLY A 54 6.99 16.64 -11.86
N ASP A 55 7.32 17.84 -11.37
CA ASP A 55 7.12 18.24 -9.97
C ASP A 55 5.64 18.47 -9.62
N GLU A 56 4.76 18.59 -10.60
CA GLU A 56 3.32 18.80 -10.41
C GLU A 56 2.62 17.66 -9.67
N VAL A 57 3.17 16.43 -9.73
CA VAL A 57 2.57 15.25 -9.07
C VAL A 57 2.88 15.18 -7.58
N VAL A 58 3.81 16.01 -7.10
CA VAL A 58 4.25 16.06 -5.69
C VAL A 58 3.92 17.42 -5.06
N ALA A 59 2.94 18.13 -5.62
CA ALA A 59 2.52 19.45 -5.15
C ALA A 59 2.31 19.48 -3.62
N ARG A 60 2.88 20.54 -3.02
CA ARG A 60 3.02 20.80 -1.57
C ARG A 60 1.78 20.52 -0.72
#